data_AF-A0A7V0Z5K1-F1
#
_entry.id   AF-A0A7V0Z5K1-F1
#
_cell.length_a   1.000
_cell.length_b   1.000
_cell.length_c   1.000
_cell.angle_alpha   90.00
_cell.angle_beta   90.00
_cell.angle_gamma   90.00
#
_symmetry.space_group_name_H-M   'P 1'
#
loop_
_entity.id
_entity.type
_entity.pdbx_description
1 polymer ?
#
loop_
_entity_poly.entity_id
_entity_poly.type
_entity_poly.pdbx_seq_one_letter_code
_entity_poly.pdbx_strand_id
1 'polypeptide(L)'
;MRILDAGYVSENMDEAHKLFREIYTIMVVSEDKVEHILQKIKDAVFSDRFNWLWFKKEIIAEYVINENMWRYKEYDLEPLWEKIRSQLNKALSDGKIENKISNLESYCSGIWVIPKSLSSFGNSGITE
;
A
#
# COMPACT_ATOMS: atom_id res chain seq x y z
N MET A 1 -33.45 -7.21 25.02
CA MET A 1 -32.98 -7.15 23.63
C MET A 1 -33.46 -5.81 23.07
N ARG A 2 -32.66 -4.75 23.30
CA ARG A 2 -33.01 -3.40 22.85
C ARG A 2 -32.78 -3.38 21.35
N ILE A 3 -33.84 -3.13 20.60
CA ILE A 3 -33.77 -2.45 19.32
C ILE A 3 -32.84 -1.25 19.60
N LEU A 4 -31.60 -1.30 19.12
CA LEU A 4 -30.77 -0.09 19.04
C LEU A 4 -31.63 0.89 18.26
N ASP A 5 -32.13 1.92 18.93
CA ASP A 5 -33.18 2.82 18.44
C ASP A 5 -32.97 3.11 16.96
N ALA A 6 -33.80 2.52 16.11
CA ALA A 6 -33.69 2.67 14.67
C ALA A 6 -33.79 4.15 14.26
N GLY A 7 -34.48 4.96 15.09
CA GLY A 7 -34.50 6.43 14.99
C GLY A 7 -33.14 7.07 15.27
N TYR A 8 -32.43 6.66 16.33
CA TYR A 8 -31.09 7.19 16.66
C TYR A 8 -30.06 6.79 15.59
N VAL A 9 -30.11 5.56 15.09
CA VAL A 9 -29.22 5.13 14.00
C VAL A 9 -29.56 5.89 12.71
N SER A 10 -30.84 6.06 12.37
CA SER A 10 -31.30 6.83 11.20
C SER A 10 -30.87 8.29 11.25
N GLU A 11 -31.04 8.97 12.38
CA GLU A 11 -30.70 10.39 12.55
C GLU A 11 -29.18 10.62 12.53
N ASN A 12 -28.40 9.64 13.01
CA ASN A 12 -26.94 9.72 13.06
C ASN A 12 -26.24 8.97 11.91
N MET A 13 -26.96 8.40 10.94
CA MET A 13 -26.37 7.66 9.81
C MET A 13 -25.44 8.57 9.00
N ASP A 14 -25.88 9.78 8.68
CA ASP A 14 -25.10 10.72 7.87
C ASP A 14 -23.81 11.15 8.58
N GLU A 15 -23.87 11.35 9.89
CA GLU A 15 -22.71 11.68 10.72
C GLU A 15 -21.75 10.48 10.84
N ALA A 16 -22.28 9.28 11.09
CA ALA A 16 -21.49 8.06 11.09
C ALA A 16 -20.82 7.82 9.74
N HIS A 17 -21.53 8.01 8.63
CA HIS A 17 -20.95 7.92 7.29
C HIS A 17 -19.87 8.96 7.05
N LYS A 18 -20.06 10.22 7.47
CA LYS A 18 -19.01 11.25 7.39
C LYS A 18 -17.77 10.82 8.17
N LEU A 19 -17.95 10.36 9.41
CA LEU A 19 -16.85 9.88 10.25
C LEU A 19 -16.12 8.69 9.60
N PHE A 20 -16.85 7.70 9.08
CA PHE A 20 -16.26 6.58 8.36
C PHE A 20 -15.45 7.05 7.15
N ARG A 21 -15.93 8.07 6.43
CA ARG A 21 -15.16 8.64 5.32
C ARG A 21 -13.88 9.30 5.78
N GLU A 22 -13.89 9.96 6.93
CA GLU A 22 -12.72 10.66 7.47
C GLU A 22 -11.66 9.69 8.02
N ILE A 23 -12.07 8.58 8.61
CA ILE A 23 -11.14 7.62 9.26
C ILE A 23 -10.70 6.47 8.34
N TYR A 24 -11.33 6.28 7.18
CA TYR A 24 -11.01 5.16 6.30
C TYR A 24 -9.70 5.40 5.53
N THR A 25 -8.64 4.70 5.94
CA THR A 25 -7.32 4.79 5.34
C THR A 25 -6.92 3.55 4.58
N ILE A 26 -6.07 3.73 3.56
CA ILE A 26 -5.36 2.68 2.85
C ILE A 26 -3.86 2.86 2.96
N MET A 27 -3.14 1.76 2.85
CA MET A 27 -1.69 1.77 2.71
C MET A 27 -1.30 2.15 1.29
N VAL A 28 -0.45 3.16 1.15
CA VAL A 28 -0.01 3.66 -0.15
C VAL A 28 1.51 3.83 -0.21
N VAL A 29 2.04 3.75 -1.41
CA VAL A 29 3.43 4.06 -1.78
C VAL A 29 3.41 5.06 -2.92
N SER A 30 4.29 6.06 -2.86
CA SER A 30 4.48 7.01 -3.96
C SER A 30 5.20 6.34 -5.14
N GLU A 31 4.72 6.59 -6.35
CA GLU A 31 5.24 5.96 -7.57
C GLU A 31 6.77 6.11 -7.75
N ASP A 32 7.34 7.26 -7.35
CA ASP A 32 8.79 7.52 -7.42
C ASP A 32 9.63 6.64 -6.47
N LYS A 33 9.01 5.95 -5.52
CA LYS A 33 9.69 5.01 -4.60
C LYS A 33 9.67 3.57 -5.06
N VAL A 34 8.86 3.24 -6.07
CA VAL A 34 8.68 1.85 -6.54
C VAL A 34 10.00 1.25 -7.01
N GLU A 35 10.83 2.00 -7.73
CA GLU A 35 12.13 1.50 -8.23
C GLU A 35 13.09 1.16 -7.08
N HIS A 36 13.11 1.97 -6.03
CA HIS A 36 13.92 1.72 -4.83
C HIS A 36 13.45 0.46 -4.09
N ILE A 37 12.12 0.30 -3.93
CA ILE A 37 11.51 -0.89 -3.35
C ILE A 37 11.87 -2.14 -4.15
N LEU A 38 11.75 -2.07 -5.49
CA LEU A 38 12.10 -3.17 -6.37
C LEU A 38 13.56 -3.57 -6.22
N GLN A 39 14.48 -2.61 -6.13
CA GLN A 39 15.90 -2.89 -5.96
C GLN A 39 16.16 -3.60 -4.62
N LYS A 40 15.59 -3.12 -3.51
CA LYS A 40 15.69 -3.80 -2.21
C LYS A 40 15.18 -5.24 -2.26
N ILE A 41 14.05 -5.46 -2.95
CA ILE A 41 13.47 -6.81 -3.11
C ILE A 41 14.40 -7.70 -3.93
N LYS A 42 14.92 -7.21 -5.06
CA LYS A 42 15.85 -7.98 -5.91
C LYS A 42 17.11 -8.40 -5.15
N ASP A 43 17.65 -7.51 -4.33
CA ASP A 43 18.84 -7.79 -3.52
C ASP A 43 18.54 -8.79 -2.40
N ALA A 44 17.34 -8.73 -1.83
CA ALA A 44 16.97 -9.56 -0.69
C ALA A 44 16.40 -10.93 -1.07
N VAL A 45 15.70 -11.08 -2.21
CA VAL A 45 14.92 -12.29 -2.55
C VAL A 45 15.79 -13.54 -2.64
N PHE A 46 17.07 -13.41 -2.99
CA PHE A 46 18.02 -14.52 -3.01
C PHE A 46 18.60 -14.87 -1.63
N SER A 47 18.43 -13.98 -0.64
CA SER A 47 18.90 -14.20 0.73
C SER A 47 17.89 -15.01 1.57
N ASP A 48 18.37 -15.66 2.61
CA ASP A 48 17.54 -16.35 3.62
C ASP A 48 16.84 -15.37 4.58
N ARG A 49 17.21 -14.08 4.54
CA ARG A 49 16.60 -13.04 5.36
C ARG A 49 15.27 -12.56 4.80
N PHE A 50 14.95 -12.91 3.56
CA PHE A 50 13.71 -12.49 2.90
C PHE A 50 12.50 -13.22 3.48
N ASN A 51 11.78 -12.52 4.35
CA ASN A 51 10.55 -12.96 4.99
C ASN A 51 9.69 -11.74 5.35
N TRP A 52 8.53 -11.98 5.95
CA TRP A 52 7.58 -10.93 6.34
C TRP A 52 8.18 -9.87 7.27
N LEU A 53 9.04 -10.27 8.23
CA LEU A 53 9.65 -9.33 9.17
C LEU A 53 10.60 -8.38 8.44
N TRP A 54 11.41 -8.90 7.51
CA TRP A 54 12.25 -8.10 6.65
C TRP A 54 11.42 -7.14 5.79
N PHE A 55 10.36 -7.63 5.15
CA PHE A 55 9.49 -6.80 4.30
C PHE A 55 8.85 -5.66 5.10
N LYS A 56 8.33 -5.95 6.29
CA LYS A 56 7.74 -4.93 7.17
C LYS A 56 8.76 -3.87 7.57
N LYS A 57 10.00 -4.27 7.90
CA LYS A 57 11.06 -3.35 8.32
C LYS A 57 11.61 -2.51 7.17
N GLU A 58 11.88 -3.14 6.03
CA GLU A 58 12.65 -2.52 4.94
C GLU A 58 11.76 -1.86 3.88
N ILE A 59 10.50 -2.29 3.77
CA ILE A 59 9.54 -1.77 2.79
C ILE A 59 8.43 -0.98 3.48
N ILE A 60 7.67 -1.60 4.39
CA ILE A 60 6.51 -0.92 5.00
C ILE A 60 6.94 0.28 5.84
N ALA A 61 7.86 0.08 6.78
CA ALA A 61 8.27 1.15 7.69
C ALA A 61 8.99 2.32 6.99
N GLU A 62 9.56 2.10 5.80
CA GLU A 62 10.33 3.12 5.09
C GLU A 62 9.52 3.86 4.01
N TYR A 63 8.61 3.16 3.31
CA TYR A 63 7.95 3.71 2.11
C TYR A 63 6.43 3.75 2.19
N VAL A 64 5.80 2.97 3.08
CA VAL A 64 4.35 2.85 3.13
C VAL A 64 3.78 3.83 4.15
N ILE A 65 2.82 4.62 3.72
CA ILE A 65 2.04 5.52 4.60
C ILE A 65 0.56 5.16 4.53
N ASN A 66 -0.17 5.53 5.59
CA ASN A 66 -1.63 5.42 5.59
C ASN A 66 -2.23 6.75 5.13
N GLU A 67 -3.02 6.69 4.07
CA GLU A 67 -3.71 7.85 3.51
C GLU A 67 -5.21 7.62 3.45
N ASN A 68 -5.98 8.70 3.53
CA ASN A 68 -7.43 8.60 3.44
C ASN A 68 -7.86 8.16 2.02
N MET A 69 -8.57 7.04 1.91
CA MET A 69 -8.98 6.46 0.62
C MET A 69 -9.83 7.41 -0.21
N TRP A 70 -10.65 8.26 0.42
CA TRP A 70 -11.57 9.13 -0.29
C TRP A 70 -10.87 10.17 -1.15
N ARG A 71 -9.60 10.50 -0.83
CA ARG A 71 -8.74 11.31 -1.69
C ARG A 71 -8.50 10.68 -3.06
N TYR A 72 -8.56 9.35 -3.13
CA TYR A 72 -8.25 8.57 -4.32
C TYR A 72 -9.46 7.89 -4.95
N LYS A 73 -10.69 8.18 -4.50
CA LYS A 73 -11.93 7.51 -4.97
C LYS A 73 -12.16 7.60 -6.49
N GLU A 74 -11.56 8.60 -7.15
CA GLU A 74 -11.69 8.85 -8.59
C GLU A 74 -10.47 8.32 -9.39
N TYR A 75 -9.49 7.75 -8.70
CA TYR A 75 -8.27 7.22 -9.29
C TYR A 75 -8.35 5.70 -9.38
N ASP A 76 -7.93 5.17 -10.52
CA ASP A 76 -7.68 3.75 -10.68
C ASP A 76 -6.27 3.45 -10.13
N LEU A 77 -6.19 3.11 -8.84
CA LEU A 77 -4.93 2.85 -8.18
C LEU A 77 -4.42 1.45 -8.55
N GLU A 78 -3.17 1.39 -9.01
CA GLU A 78 -2.51 0.12 -9.30
C GLU A 78 -2.00 -0.52 -8.00
N PRO A 79 -2.24 -1.83 -7.76
CA PRO A 79 -1.62 -2.53 -6.63
C PRO A 79 -0.09 -2.55 -6.74
N LEU A 80 0.61 -2.42 -5.61
CA LEU A 80 2.08 -2.46 -5.58
C LEU A 80 2.64 -3.74 -6.21
N TRP A 81 1.95 -4.88 -6.03
CA TRP A 81 2.36 -6.15 -6.60
C TRP A 81 2.44 -6.12 -8.13
N GLU A 82 1.41 -5.61 -8.81
CA GLU A 82 1.37 -5.58 -10.27
C GLU A 82 2.52 -4.73 -10.83
N LYS A 83 2.79 -3.59 -10.19
CA LYS A 83 3.90 -2.71 -10.55
C LYS A 83 5.27 -3.37 -10.37
N ILE A 84 5.46 -4.14 -9.28
CA ILE A 84 6.71 -4.86 -9.01
C ILE A 84 6.86 -6.07 -9.93
N ARG A 85 5.82 -6.90 -10.07
CA ARG A 85 5.83 -8.16 -10.82
C ARG A 85 6.18 -7.94 -12.28
N SER A 86 5.61 -6.91 -12.91
CA SER A 86 5.91 -6.55 -14.30
C SER A 86 7.41 -6.30 -14.53
N GLN A 87 8.13 -5.81 -13.51
CA GLN A 87 9.57 -5.55 -13.54
C GLN A 87 10.41 -6.72 -13.02
N LEU A 88 9.85 -7.58 -12.17
CA LEU A 88 10.51 -8.75 -11.58
C LEU A 88 10.62 -9.92 -12.56
N ASN A 89 9.61 -10.14 -13.41
CA ASN A 89 9.56 -11.24 -14.39
C ASN A 89 10.72 -11.23 -15.41
N LYS A 90 11.41 -10.11 -15.58
CA LYS A 90 12.62 -10.02 -16.43
C LYS A 90 13.87 -10.62 -15.78
N ALA A 91 13.87 -10.83 -14.47
CA ALA A 91 15.07 -11.12 -13.68
C ALA A 91 15.14 -12.54 -13.08
N LEU A 92 14.06 -13.33 -13.15
CA LEU A 92 13.95 -14.58 -12.38
C LEU A 92 13.51 -15.75 -13.29
N SER A 93 14.47 -16.60 -13.65
CA SER A 93 14.24 -17.86 -14.39
C SER A 93 14.72 -19.08 -13.60
N ASP A 94 14.54 -19.08 -12.28
CA ASP A 94 14.96 -20.18 -11.39
C ASP A 94 13.83 -20.63 -10.46
N GLY A 95 13.47 -21.92 -10.53
CA GLY A 95 12.33 -22.52 -9.82
C GLY A 95 12.41 -22.50 -8.29
N LYS A 96 13.54 -22.09 -7.69
CA LYS A 96 13.68 -21.91 -6.23
C LYS A 96 12.98 -20.63 -5.72
N ILE A 97 12.54 -19.76 -6.63
CA ILE A 97 12.07 -18.41 -6.32
C ILE A 97 10.54 -18.32 -6.30
N GLU A 98 9.82 -19.29 -6.88
CA GLU A 98 8.35 -19.29 -6.98
C GLU A 98 7.65 -19.14 -5.61
N ASN A 99 8.09 -19.89 -4.58
CA ASN A 99 7.54 -19.76 -3.24
C ASN A 99 7.78 -18.38 -2.60
N LYS A 100 8.93 -17.76 -2.91
CA LYS A 100 9.24 -16.41 -2.41
C LYS A 100 8.45 -15.34 -3.16
N ILE A 101 8.18 -15.54 -4.45
CA ILE A 101 7.30 -14.69 -5.27
C ILE A 101 5.88 -14.73 -4.73
N SER A 102 5.32 -15.92 -4.46
CA SER A 102 3.98 -16.04 -3.89
C SER A 102 3.87 -15.36 -2.51
N ASN A 103 4.89 -15.50 -1.66
CA ASN A 103 4.95 -14.77 -0.39
C ASN A 103 5.01 -13.25 -0.61
N LEU A 104 5.80 -12.77 -1.57
CA LEU A 104 5.91 -11.36 -1.88
C LEU A 104 4.60 -10.77 -2.41
N GLU A 105 3.88 -11.49 -3.25
CA GLU A 105 2.52 -11.12 -3.68
C GLU A 105 1.61 -10.92 -2.46
N SER A 106 1.63 -11.87 -1.53
CA SER A 106 0.88 -11.76 -0.27
C SER A 106 1.31 -10.55 0.57
N TYR A 107 2.61 -10.26 0.65
CA TYR A 107 3.14 -9.14 1.43
C TYR A 107 2.77 -7.77 0.84
N CYS A 108 2.68 -7.67 -0.48
CA CYS A 108 2.27 -6.45 -1.19
C CYS A 108 0.74 -6.22 -1.15
N SER A 109 -0.04 -7.20 -0.70
CA SER A 109 -1.50 -7.13 -0.68
C SER A 109 -2.00 -5.94 0.15
N GLY A 110 -2.95 -5.20 -0.40
CA GLY A 110 -3.55 -4.02 0.23
C GLY A 110 -2.67 -2.77 0.23
N ILE A 111 -1.52 -2.78 -0.46
CA ILE A 111 -0.66 -1.62 -0.68
C ILE A 111 -0.85 -1.11 -2.11
N TRP A 112 -1.20 0.16 -2.24
CA TRP A 112 -1.51 0.78 -3.53
C TRP A 112 -0.43 1.76 -3.96
N VAL A 113 -0.20 1.90 -5.26
CA VAL A 113 0.72 2.90 -5.81
C VAL A 113 -0.08 4.16 -6.14
N ILE A 114 0.37 5.30 -5.63
CA ILE A 114 -0.21 6.61 -5.92
C ILE A 114 0.75 7.44 -6.77
N PRO A 115 0.23 8.30 -7.68
CA PRO A 115 1.05 9.26 -8.40
C PRO A 115 1.87 10.14 -7.47
N LYS A 116 3.11 10.45 -7.86
CA LYS A 116 4.01 11.34 -7.09
C LYS A 116 3.36 12.69 -6.76
N SER A 117 2.56 13.24 -7.67
CA SER A 117 1.88 14.53 -7.48
C SER A 117 0.84 14.51 -6.35
N LEU A 118 0.32 13.34 -6.00
CA LEU A 118 -0.67 13.17 -4.94
C LEU A 118 -0.04 12.70 -3.62
N SER A 119 1.25 12.38 -3.65
CA SER A 119 1.92 11.86 -2.47
C SER A 119 2.18 12.99 -1.48
N SER A 120 1.77 12.79 -0.24
CA SER A 120 2.02 13.70 0.89
C SER A 120 3.50 13.80 1.26
N PHE A 121 4.36 12.99 0.62
CA PHE A 121 5.82 13.06 0.71
C PHE A 121 6.41 14.36 0.09
N GLY A 122 5.61 15.26 -0.48
CA GLY A 122 6.05 16.40 -1.30
C GLY A 122 5.87 17.83 -0.77
N ASN A 123 5.33 18.07 0.44
CA ASN A 123 5.13 19.46 0.96
C ASN A 123 6.04 19.80 2.16
N SER A 124 7.34 19.50 2.05
CA SER A 124 8.36 20.03 2.97
C SER A 124 9.63 20.40 2.20
N GLY A 125 9.73 21.68 1.82
CA GLY A 125 10.84 22.31 1.07
C GLY A 125 10.72 22.08 -0.44
N ILE A 126 10.70 23.06 -1.34
CA ILE A 126 11.50 24.28 -1.44
C ILE A 126 10.63 25.31 -2.20
N THR A 127 10.33 26.46 -1.60
CA THR A 127 10.05 27.68 -2.39
C THR A 127 11.39 28.33 -2.67
N GLU A 128 11.75 28.42 -3.96
CA GLU A 128 12.81 29.29 -4.48
C GLU A 128 12.53 30.76 -4.14
#